data_AF-A0A1C6CCN3-F1
#
_entry.id   AF-A0A1C6CCN3-F1
#
_cell.length_a   1.000
_cell.length_b   1.000
_cell.length_c   1.000
_cell.angle_alpha   90.00
_cell.angle_beta   90.00
_cell.angle_gamma   90.00
#
_symmetry.space_group_name_H-M   'P 1'
#
loop_
_entity.id
_entity.type
_entity.pdbx_description
1 polymer ?
#
loop_
_entity_poly.entity_id
_entity_poly.type
_entity_poly.pdbx_seq_one_letter_code
_entity_poly.pdbx_strand_id
1 'polypeptide(L)'
;MIEKSCNQKVLKVIKEVANSENKYAVFNLNAADNAALRLHSLAGFKLWFYIAKNQNNYEFALSSKHFMKWSGYERKAYTSAVKELIDKGFLMQCKKKDYYIFYEFPKEHKWEVYEENDFCIEE
;
A
#
# COMPACT_ATOMS: atom_id res chain seq x y z
N MET A 1 -0.11 -33.21 15.63
CA MET A 1 -0.63 -32.26 16.64
C MET A 1 0.28 -31.04 16.60
N ILE A 2 -0.26 -29.83 16.49
CA ILE A 2 0.56 -28.61 16.60
C ILE A 2 0.87 -28.42 18.08
N GLU A 3 2.15 -28.53 18.46
CA GLU A 3 2.59 -28.19 19.82
C GLU A 3 2.35 -26.70 20.04
N LYS A 4 1.54 -26.38 21.06
CA LYS A 4 1.08 -25.03 21.35
C LYS A 4 1.91 -24.44 22.49
N SER A 5 2.52 -23.28 22.28
CA SER A 5 3.14 -22.51 23.37
C SER A 5 2.08 -21.83 24.25
N CYS A 6 2.41 -21.52 25.51
CA CYS A 6 1.46 -20.83 26.39
C CYS A 6 1.04 -19.48 25.74
N ASN A 7 -0.25 -19.17 25.78
CA ASN A 7 -0.88 -17.95 25.21
C ASN A 7 -1.09 -17.90 23.68
N GLN A 8 -0.69 -18.91 22.89
CA GLN A 8 -1.03 -18.94 21.47
C GLN A 8 -2.55 -19.10 21.26
N LYS A 9 -3.13 -18.38 20.29
CA LYS A 9 -4.52 -18.58 19.85
C LYS A 9 -4.51 -19.44 18.59
N VAL A 10 -5.39 -20.45 18.53
CA VAL A 10 -5.61 -21.23 17.30
C VAL A 10 -6.78 -20.60 16.58
N LEU A 11 -6.57 -20.18 15.34
CA LEU A 11 -7.58 -19.50 14.52
C LEU A 11 -7.97 -20.39 13.35
N LYS A 12 -9.27 -20.48 13.07
CA LYS A 12 -9.82 -20.98 11.81
C LYS A 12 -10.28 -19.78 11.00
N VAL A 13 -9.76 -19.64 9.77
CA VAL A 13 -10.20 -18.59 8.85
C VAL A 13 -11.33 -19.14 7.99
N ILE A 14 -12.48 -18.47 8.02
CA ILE A 14 -13.61 -18.72 7.10
C ILE A 14 -13.71 -17.49 6.21
N LYS A 15 -13.65 -17.69 4.89
CA LYS A 15 -13.68 -16.64 3.87
C LYS A 15 -15.01 -16.69 3.13
N GLU A 16 -15.58 -15.53 2.83
CA GLU A 16 -16.76 -15.42 1.95
C GLU A 16 -16.43 -15.88 0.53
N VAL A 17 -17.44 -16.33 -0.21
CA VAL A 17 -17.26 -16.70 -1.62
C VAL A 17 -16.87 -15.49 -2.45
N ALA A 18 -15.81 -15.62 -3.26
CA ALA A 18 -15.40 -14.56 -4.18
C ALA A 18 -16.41 -14.42 -5.33
N ASN A 19 -17.01 -13.24 -5.47
CA ASN A 19 -17.97 -12.93 -6.52
C ASN A 19 -17.99 -11.41 -6.82
N SER A 20 -18.95 -10.94 -7.62
CA SER A 20 -19.06 -9.52 -8.00
C SER A 20 -19.33 -8.57 -6.83
N GLU A 21 -19.97 -9.06 -5.76
CA GLU A 21 -20.26 -8.30 -4.54
C GLU A 21 -19.11 -8.42 -3.52
N ASN A 22 -18.50 -9.60 -3.45
CA ASN A 22 -17.39 -9.94 -2.56
C ASN A 22 -16.10 -10.06 -3.37
N LYS A 23 -15.57 -8.90 -3.77
CA LYS A 23 -14.33 -8.84 -4.56
C LYS A 23 -13.12 -9.16 -3.68
N TYR A 24 -12.26 -10.02 -4.19
CA TYR A 24 -10.96 -10.32 -3.60
C TYR A 24 -9.86 -9.61 -4.35
N ALA A 25 -8.86 -9.13 -3.61
CA ALA A 25 -7.61 -8.65 -4.17
C ALA A 25 -6.50 -9.69 -3.95
N VAL A 26 -5.61 -9.81 -4.92
CA VAL A 26 -4.37 -10.58 -4.80
C VAL A 26 -3.30 -9.65 -4.24
N PHE A 27 -2.51 -10.14 -3.28
CA PHE A 27 -1.44 -9.37 -2.66
C PHE A 27 -0.14 -10.17 -2.64
N ASN A 28 0.97 -9.48 -2.81
CA ASN A 28 2.29 -10.02 -2.47
C ASN A 28 2.44 -10.06 -0.94
N LEU A 29 2.44 -11.26 -0.36
CA LEU A 29 2.50 -11.45 1.09
C LEU A 29 3.81 -10.90 1.68
N ASN A 30 4.94 -11.08 0.98
CA ASN A 30 6.22 -10.57 1.45
C ASN A 30 6.25 -9.03 1.46
N ALA A 31 5.58 -8.39 0.48
CA ALA A 31 5.45 -6.94 0.46
C ALA A 31 4.56 -6.44 1.60
N ALA A 32 3.45 -7.14 1.88
CA ALA A 32 2.57 -6.83 3.01
C ALA A 32 3.30 -6.96 4.36
N ASP A 33 4.07 -8.03 4.56
CA ASP A 33 4.88 -8.22 5.76
C ASP A 33 5.97 -7.14 5.89
N ASN A 34 6.61 -6.77 4.77
CA ASN A 34 7.60 -5.69 4.75
C ASN A 34 6.98 -4.34 5.10
N ALA A 35 5.81 -4.02 4.53
CA ALA A 35 5.08 -2.80 4.83
C ALA A 35 4.65 -2.76 6.30
N ALA A 36 4.13 -3.87 6.84
CA ALA A 36 3.75 -3.98 8.25
C ALA A 36 4.94 -3.77 9.20
N LEU A 37 6.15 -4.20 8.80
CA LEU A 37 7.37 -3.99 9.57
C LEU A 37 7.89 -2.54 9.49
N ARG A 38 7.84 -1.92 8.30
CA ARG A 38 8.53 -0.63 8.04
C ARG A 38 7.66 0.61 8.27
N LEU A 39 6.34 0.47 8.16
CA LEU A 39 5.37 1.54 8.43
C LEU A 39 5.02 1.51 9.91
N HIS A 40 5.36 2.59 10.60
CA HIS A 40 5.18 2.71 12.04
C HIS A 40 3.78 3.22 12.38
N SER A 41 3.12 3.94 11.46
CA SER A 41 1.76 4.42 11.69
C SER A 41 0.70 3.48 11.10
N LEU A 42 -0.38 3.27 11.86
CA LEU A 42 -1.55 2.53 11.37
C LEU A 42 -2.17 3.19 10.14
N ALA A 43 -2.13 4.53 10.06
CA ALA A 43 -2.61 5.28 8.90
C ALA A 43 -1.74 5.02 7.66
N GLY A 44 -0.41 4.95 7.83
CA GLY A 44 0.56 4.58 6.80
C GLY A 44 0.29 3.20 6.25
N PHE A 45 0.21 2.18 7.10
CA PHE A 45 -0.10 0.82 6.66
C PHE A 45 -1.47 0.71 5.97
N LYS A 46 -2.51 1.38 6.52
CA LYS A 46 -3.82 1.44 5.86
C LYS A 46 -3.76 2.11 4.48
N LEU A 47 -2.95 3.15 4.32
CA LEU A 47 -2.78 3.83 3.03
C LEU A 47 -2.03 2.93 2.03
N TRP A 48 -0.96 2.27 2.47
CA TRP A 48 -0.26 1.27 1.66
C TRP A 48 -1.23 0.18 1.19
N PHE A 49 -2.03 -0.39 2.10
CA PHE A 49 -3.00 -1.43 1.76
C PHE A 49 -4.11 -0.93 0.83
N TYR A 50 -4.56 0.31 1.04
CA TYR A 50 -5.56 0.96 0.19
C TYR A 50 -5.08 1.08 -1.28
N ILE A 51 -3.78 1.28 -1.50
CA ILE A 51 -3.16 1.36 -2.82
C ILE A 51 -2.85 -0.04 -3.36
N ALA A 52 -2.25 -0.91 -2.55
CA ALA A 52 -1.76 -2.24 -2.93
C ALA A 52 -2.85 -3.24 -3.35
N LYS A 53 -4.11 -2.97 -3.02
CA LYS A 53 -5.24 -3.83 -3.42
C LYS A 53 -5.65 -3.70 -4.90
N ASN A 54 -5.10 -2.72 -5.61
CA ASN A 54 -5.38 -2.50 -7.02
C ASN A 54 -4.49 -3.40 -7.90
N GLN A 55 -4.84 -3.55 -9.17
CA GLN A 55 -4.07 -4.34 -10.12
C GLN A 55 -2.73 -3.66 -10.46
N ASN A 56 -1.75 -4.46 -10.90
CA ASN A 56 -0.48 -3.92 -11.41
C ASN A 56 -0.73 -2.91 -12.54
N ASN A 57 0.07 -1.84 -12.60
CA ASN A 57 -0.05 -0.73 -13.56
C ASN A 57 -1.40 0.03 -13.52
N TYR A 58 -2.20 -0.13 -12.46
CA TYR A 58 -3.44 0.64 -12.32
C TYR A 58 -3.15 2.08 -11.88
N GLU A 59 -3.52 3.04 -12.73
CA GLU A 59 -3.39 4.47 -12.44
C GLU A 59 -4.68 5.06 -11.89
N PHE A 60 -4.58 5.86 -10.82
CA PHE A 60 -5.72 6.58 -10.28
C PHE A 60 -5.29 7.83 -9.52
N ALA A 61 -6.17 8.83 -9.49
CA ALA A 61 -5.99 10.00 -8.64
C ALA A 61 -6.24 9.63 -7.16
N LEU A 62 -5.20 9.65 -6.34
CA LEU A 62 -5.31 9.37 -4.90
C LEU A 62 -6.12 10.48 -4.21
N SER A 63 -7.38 10.19 -3.90
CA SER A 63 -8.28 11.12 -3.23
C SER A 63 -8.20 11.00 -1.70
N SER A 64 -7.74 12.08 -1.05
CA SER A 64 -7.74 12.16 0.42
C SER A 64 -9.15 11.97 1.00
N LYS A 65 -10.19 12.50 0.33
CA LYS A 65 -11.58 12.37 0.77
C LYS A 65 -12.03 10.91 0.75
N HIS A 66 -11.69 10.18 -0.30
CA HIS A 66 -12.07 8.78 -0.41
C HIS A 66 -11.32 7.91 0.61
N PHE A 67 -10.01 8.14 0.78
CA PHE A 67 -9.23 7.44 1.82
C PHE A 67 -9.81 7.69 3.21
N MET A 68 -10.06 8.95 3.59
CA MET A 68 -10.61 9.28 4.91
C MET A 68 -11.96 8.59 5.16
N LYS A 69 -12.85 8.56 4.16
CA LYS A 69 -14.12 7.85 4.24
C LYS A 69 -13.93 6.34 4.41
N TRP A 70 -12.97 5.75 3.71
CA TRP A 70 -12.68 4.32 3.77
C TRP A 70 -11.98 3.91 5.07
N SER A 71 -11.07 4.73 5.59
CA SER A 71 -10.20 4.39 6.73
C SER A 71 -10.73 4.86 8.08
N GLY A 72 -11.63 5.84 8.10
CA GLY A 72 -12.10 6.54 9.31
C GLY A 72 -11.11 7.57 9.87
N TYR A 73 -10.06 7.93 9.13
CA TYR A 73 -9.03 8.86 9.59
C TYR A 73 -9.29 10.29 9.14
N GLU A 74 -8.78 11.26 9.89
CA GLU A 74 -8.81 12.68 9.52
C GLU A 74 -7.67 13.06 8.56
N ARG A 75 -7.78 14.27 8.00
CA ARG A 75 -6.82 14.83 7.05
C ARG A 75 -5.39 14.83 7.56
N LYS A 76 -5.17 15.15 8.84
CA LYS A 76 -3.83 15.18 9.43
C LYS A 76 -3.16 13.81 9.36
N ALA A 77 -3.89 12.75 9.69
CA ALA A 77 -3.39 11.38 9.61
C ALA A 77 -3.13 10.95 8.15
N TYR A 78 -3.98 11.34 7.20
CA TYR A 78 -3.71 11.13 5.78
C TYR A 78 -2.40 11.80 5.32
N THR A 79 -2.21 13.08 5.63
CA THR A 79 -0.99 13.80 5.24
C THR A 79 0.26 13.17 5.84
N SER A 80 0.22 12.78 7.13
CA SER A 80 1.32 12.06 7.77
C SER A 80 1.58 10.69 7.14
N ALA A 81 0.54 9.95 6.77
CA ALA A 81 0.66 8.65 6.10
C ALA A 81 1.31 8.79 4.71
N VAL A 82 0.90 9.77 3.92
CA VAL A 82 1.54 10.06 2.61
C VAL A 82 3.02 10.37 2.81
N LYS A 83 3.35 11.25 3.75
CA LYS A 83 4.74 11.58 4.06
C LYS A 83 5.54 10.35 4.48
N GLU A 84 4.98 9.50 5.33
CA GLU A 84 5.63 8.27 5.77
C GLU A 84 5.91 7.32 4.60
N LEU A 85 4.94 7.11 3.70
CA LEU A 85 5.14 6.28 2.52
C LEU A 85 6.25 6.84 1.61
N ILE A 86 6.35 8.16 1.49
CA ILE A 86 7.45 8.82 0.75
C ILE A 86 8.78 8.61 1.46
N ASP A 87 8.86 8.93 2.76
CA ASP A 87 10.07 8.82 3.56
C ASP A 87 10.61 7.38 3.58
N LYS A 88 9.72 6.39 3.54
CA LYS A 88 10.06 4.96 3.57
C LYS A 88 10.28 4.36 2.17
N GLY A 89 10.09 5.12 1.09
CA GLY A 89 10.37 4.67 -0.28
C GLY A 89 9.25 3.85 -0.94
N PHE A 90 8.04 3.83 -0.37
CA PHE A 90 6.86 3.20 -0.97
C PHE A 90 6.16 4.11 -2.00
N LEU A 91 6.28 5.43 -1.83
CA LEU A 91 5.83 6.41 -2.82
C LEU A 91 7.03 7.23 -3.29
N MET A 92 7.28 7.24 -4.59
CA MET A 92 8.34 8.05 -5.20
C MET A 92 7.71 9.14 -6.06
N GLN A 93 8.04 10.39 -5.77
CA GLN A 93 7.60 11.52 -6.59
C GLN A 93 8.38 11.54 -7.91
N CYS A 94 7.66 11.69 -9.02
CA CYS A 94 8.25 11.89 -10.34
C CYS A 94 8.63 13.37 -10.55
N LYS A 95 9.31 13.69 -11.67
CA LYS A 95 9.62 15.09 -12.04
C LYS A 95 8.38 15.98 -12.08
N LYS A 96 7.24 15.43 -12.52
CA LYS A 96 5.95 16.12 -12.49
C LYS A 96 5.41 16.11 -11.06
N LYS A 97 5.20 17.31 -10.50
CA LYS A 97 4.90 17.56 -9.08
C LYS A 97 3.78 16.68 -8.48
N ASP A 98 2.78 16.31 -9.28
CA ASP A 98 1.59 15.59 -8.83
C ASP A 98 1.59 14.09 -9.18
N TYR A 99 2.69 13.57 -9.75
CA TYR A 99 2.80 12.16 -10.16
C TYR A 99 3.69 11.39 -9.19
N TYR A 100 3.17 10.26 -8.72
CA TYR A 100 3.84 9.38 -7.78
C TYR A 100 3.75 7.95 -8.27
N ILE A 101 4.86 7.22 -8.19
CA ILE A 101 4.87 5.77 -8.42
C ILE A 101 4.81 5.08 -7.06
N PHE A 102 3.87 4.15 -6.93
CA PHE A 102 3.78 3.27 -5.78
C PHE A 102 4.59 2.00 -6.04
N TYR A 103 5.43 1.63 -5.08
CA TYR A 103 6.12 0.35 -5.06
C TYR A 103 5.63 -0.45 -3.86
N GLU A 104 5.21 -1.70 -4.09
CA GLU A 104 4.79 -2.57 -2.98
C GLU A 104 5.96 -2.88 -2.03
N PHE A 105 7.18 -2.94 -2.56
CA PHE A 105 8.43 -2.95 -1.80
C PHE A 105 9.09 -1.58 -1.83
N PRO A 106 9.62 -1.10 -0.70
CA PRO A 106 10.24 0.20 -0.65
C PRO A 106 11.50 0.22 -1.50
N LYS A 107 11.64 1.24 -2.33
CA LYS A 107 12.90 1.55 -3.01
C LYS A 107 13.81 2.30 -2.05
N GLU A 108 15.10 1.94 -2.04
CA GLU A 108 16.09 2.75 -1.33
C GLU A 108 16.14 4.13 -1.97
N HIS A 109 16.30 5.18 -1.16
CA HIS A 109 16.46 6.57 -1.61
C HIS A 109 17.75 6.72 -2.42
N LYS A 110 17.73 6.26 -3.66
CA LYS A 110 18.56 6.81 -4.73
C LYS A 110 17.65 7.77 -5.47
N TRP A 111 18.02 9.04 -5.43
CA TRP A 111 17.53 10.06 -6.35
C TRP A 111 18.07 9.74 -7.76
N GLU A 112 17.81 8.54 -8.26
CA GLU A 112 17.91 8.27 -9.68
C GLU A 112 16.68 8.95 -10.26
N VAL A 113 16.92 10.15 -10.78
CA VAL A 113 15.99 10.87 -11.63
C VAL A 113 15.67 9.90 -12.76
N TYR A 114 14.55 9.18 -12.68
CA TYR A 114 14.09 8.36 -13.79
C TYR A 114 13.95 9.29 -15.00
N GLU A 115 14.77 9.04 -16.01
CA GLU A 115 14.64 9.68 -17.31
C GLU A 115 13.31 9.25 -17.92
N GLU A 116 12.71 10.13 -18.71
CA GLU A 116 11.33 10.03 -19.23
C GLU A 116 11.05 8.77 -20.08
N ASN A 117 12.03 7.89 -20.29
CA ASN A 117 11.94 6.72 -21.14
C ASN A 117 11.57 5.41 -20.42
N ASP A 118 11.52 5.36 -19.08
CA ASP A 118 11.23 4.09 -18.38
C ASP A 118 9.76 3.92 -17.94
N PHE A 119 8.93 4.96 -18.00
CA PHE A 119 7.48 4.85 -17.78
C PHE A 119 6.70 5.90 -18.58
N CYS A 120 6.70 5.72 -19.90
CA CYS A 120 5.58 6.03 -20.79
C CYS A 120 5.54 4.87 -21.79
N ILE A 121 4.84 3.78 -21.47
CA ILE A 121 4.53 2.77 -22.49
C ILE A 121 3.41 3.36 -23.33
N GLU A 122 3.78 4.04 -24.42
CA GLU A 122 2.92 4.11 -25.59
C GLU A 122 2.98 2.74 -26.27
N GLU A 123 1.89 1.96 -26.18
CA GLU A 123 1.33 1.18 -27.29
C GLU A 123 -0.20 1.19 -27.19
#